data_AF-A0A1V4QT66-F1
#
_entry.id   AF-A0A1V4QT66-F1
#
_cell.length_a   1.000
_cell.length_b   1.000
_cell.length_c   1.000
_cell.angle_alpha   90.00
_cell.angle_beta   90.00
_cell.angle_gamma   90.00
#
_symmetry.space_group_name_H-M   'P 1'
#
loop_
_entity.id
_entity.type
_entity.pdbx_description
1 polymer ?
#
loop_
_entity_poly.entity_id
_entity_poly.type
_entity_poly.pdbx_seq_one_letter_code
_entity_poly.pdbx_strand_id
1 'polypeptide(L)'
;PFESTQVGSSAMAYKRNPMRCERATALARFLMDISASPLHTAAEQWFERTLDDSANRRLAIPEAFLAADAICRIVLNVAGGLVVREGPIAAHARQG
;
A
#
# COMPACT_ATOMS: atom_id res chain seq x y z
N PRO A 1 -9.92 -4.53 10.49
CA PRO A 1 -11.21 -5.23 10.34
C PRO A 1 -11.09 -6.62 9.69
N PHE A 2 -11.92 -7.56 10.13
CA PHE A 2 -12.13 -8.87 9.53
C PHE A 2 -13.62 -9.01 9.24
N GLU A 3 -14.02 -9.12 7.97
CA GLU A 3 -15.43 -9.13 7.60
C GLU A 3 -16.11 -10.43 8.01
N SER A 4 -17.44 -10.41 8.20
CA SER A 4 -18.22 -11.60 8.57
C SER A 4 -18.11 -12.73 7.55
N THR A 5 -17.96 -12.39 6.27
CA THR A 5 -17.80 -13.34 5.17
C THR A 5 -16.34 -13.58 4.77
N GLN A 6 -15.38 -12.97 5.47
CA GLN A 6 -13.96 -13.09 5.12
C GLN A 6 -13.42 -14.47 5.48
N VAL A 7 -12.88 -15.18 4.49
CA VAL A 7 -12.13 -16.43 4.69
C VAL A 7 -10.65 -16.10 4.82
N GLY A 8 -10.02 -16.42 5.95
CA GLY A 8 -8.60 -16.15 6.15
C GLY A 8 -7.66 -17.21 5.57
N SER A 9 -8.12 -18.45 5.43
CA SER A 9 -7.39 -19.54 4.78
C SER A 9 -8.35 -20.60 4.28
N SER A 10 -8.07 -21.20 3.12
CA SER A 10 -8.86 -22.31 2.58
C SER A 10 -8.77 -23.59 3.42
N ALA A 11 -7.68 -23.78 4.16
CA ALA A 11 -7.42 -24.99 4.94
C ALA A 11 -7.59 -24.81 6.46
N MET A 12 -7.65 -23.58 6.97
CA MET A 12 -7.63 -23.31 8.41
C MET A 12 -8.72 -22.30 8.79
N ALA A 13 -9.82 -22.78 9.34
CA ALA A 13 -11.00 -21.97 9.67
C ALA A 13 -10.74 -20.88 10.72
N TYR A 14 -9.79 -21.08 11.63
CA TYR A 14 -9.45 -20.10 12.68
C TYR A 14 -8.47 -19.02 12.20
N LYS A 15 -7.81 -19.21 11.05
CA LYS A 15 -6.71 -18.34 10.62
C LYS A 15 -7.25 -16.99 10.19
N ARG A 16 -6.66 -15.92 10.72
CA ARG A 16 -6.96 -14.53 10.32
C ARG A 16 -5.66 -13.85 9.89
N ASN A 17 -5.56 -13.48 8.63
CA ASN A 17 -4.36 -12.85 8.07
C ASN A 17 -4.57 -11.33 7.92
N PRO A 18 -3.50 -10.52 8.08
CA PRO A 18 -3.54 -9.08 7.85
C PRO A 18 -3.48 -8.73 6.35
N MET A 19 -4.28 -9.41 5.51
CA MET A 19 -4.17 -9.34 4.03
C MET A 19 -4.32 -7.93 3.44
N ARG A 20 -5.10 -7.08 4.11
CA ARG A 20 -5.24 -5.67 3.70
C ARG A 20 -3.93 -4.92 3.87
N CYS A 21 -3.25 -5.09 5.00
CA CYS A 21 -1.95 -4.49 5.25
C CYS A 21 -0.89 -5.06 4.31
N GLU A 22 -0.91 -6.37 4.04
CA GLU A 22 -0.02 -7.01 3.06
C GLU A 22 -0.19 -6.40 1.66
N ARG A 23 -1.44 -6.17 1.23
CA ARG A 23 -1.75 -5.49 -0.04
C ARG A 23 -1.29 -4.03 -0.05
N ALA A 24 -1.49 -3.30 1.05
CA ALA A 24 -1.02 -1.93 1.16
C ALA A 24 0.52 -1.86 1.03
N THR A 25 1.25 -2.76 1.67
CA THR A 25 2.71 -2.86 1.55
C THR A 25 3.15 -3.17 0.12
N ALA A 26 2.47 -4.07 -0.58
CA ALA A 26 2.78 -4.39 -1.98
C ALA A 26 2.61 -3.17 -2.89
N LEU A 27 1.50 -2.44 -2.75
CA LEU A 27 1.25 -1.21 -3.52
C LEU A 27 2.22 -0.08 -3.15
N ALA A 28 2.55 0.06 -1.86
CA ALA A 28 3.51 1.06 -1.41
C ALA A 28 4.90 0.82 -2.00
N ARG A 29 5.32 -0.45 -2.15
CA ARG A 29 6.56 -0.80 -2.84
C ARG A 29 6.54 -0.31 -4.29
N PHE A 30 5.48 -0.61 -5.03
CA PHE A 30 5.30 -0.12 -6.39
C PHE A 30 5.35 1.42 -6.47
N LEU A 31 4.69 2.12 -5.55
CA LEU A 31 4.68 3.58 -5.51
C LEU A 31 6.08 4.17 -5.23
N MET A 32 6.87 3.52 -4.37
CA MET A 32 8.26 3.91 -4.14
C MET A 32 9.10 3.69 -5.40
N ASP A 33 8.96 2.54 -6.07
CA ASP A 33 9.77 2.19 -7.24
C ASP A 33 9.46 3.10 -8.44
N ILE A 34 8.18 3.42 -8.69
CA ILE A 34 7.79 4.28 -9.83
C ILE A 34 8.23 5.74 -9.66
N SER A 35 8.55 6.18 -8.43
CA SER A 35 8.97 7.55 -8.15
C SER A 35 10.32 7.94 -8.80
N ALA A 36 11.17 6.96 -9.13
CA ALA A 36 12.42 7.20 -9.83
C ALA A 36 12.23 7.55 -11.31
N SER A 37 11.12 7.10 -11.91
CA SER A 37 10.86 7.25 -13.34
C SER A 37 10.78 8.74 -13.78
N PRO A 38 10.02 9.62 -13.09
CA PRO A 38 10.05 11.06 -13.37
C PRO A 38 11.42 11.72 -13.15
N LEU A 39 12.25 11.21 -12.22
CA LEU A 39 13.59 11.75 -11.97
C LEU A 39 14.49 11.53 -13.17
N HIS A 40 14.46 10.32 -13.76
CA HIS A 40 15.22 10.02 -14.98
C HIS A 40 14.74 10.88 -16.16
N THR A 41 13.42 10.99 -16.35
CA THR A 41 12.86 11.86 -17.40
C THR A 41 13.31 13.31 -17.25
N ALA A 42 13.32 13.86 -16.03
CA ALA A 42 13.76 15.23 -15.80
C ALA A 42 15.28 15.42 -16.04
N ALA A 43 16.09 14.42 -15.72
CA ALA A 43 17.55 14.47 -15.90
C ALA A 43 17.98 14.50 -17.37
N GLU A 44 17.16 13.96 -18.28
CA GLU A 44 17.49 13.80 -19.70
C GLU A 44 16.76 14.79 -20.63
N GLN A 45 15.97 15.73 -20.10
CA GLN A 45 15.31 16.75 -20.93
C GLN A 45 16.32 17.73 -21.53
N TRP A 46 16.29 17.90 -22.87
CA TRP A 46 17.20 18.81 -23.55
C TRP A 46 16.55 20.17 -23.86
N PHE A 47 17.26 21.24 -23.49
CA PHE A 47 16.91 22.65 -23.76
C PHE A 47 15.44 23.00 -23.45
N GLU A 48 14.67 23.41 -24.44
CA GLU A 48 13.29 23.86 -24.24
C GLU A 48 12.30 22.72 -23.99
N ARG A 49 12.57 21.49 -24.50
CA ARG A 49 11.86 20.20 -24.24
C ARG A 49 12.19 19.14 -25.31
N THR A 50 12.28 17.88 -24.90
CA THR A 50 12.25 16.68 -25.77
C THR A 50 11.01 15.81 -25.49
N LEU A 51 10.48 15.12 -26.50
CA LEU A 51 9.14 14.46 -26.43
C LEU A 51 9.15 13.07 -25.76
N ASP A 52 10.32 12.54 -25.40
CA ASP A 52 10.50 11.29 -24.66
C ASP A 52 9.80 11.31 -23.28
N ASP A 53 9.54 12.50 -22.71
CA ASP A 53 8.74 12.71 -21.51
C ASP A 53 7.30 12.19 -21.65
N SER A 54 6.75 12.25 -22.86
CA SER A 54 5.32 12.14 -23.11
C SER A 54 4.77 10.74 -22.82
N ALA A 55 5.47 9.69 -23.23
CA ALA A 55 5.05 8.32 -22.97
C ALA A 55 5.20 7.97 -21.48
N ASN A 56 6.33 8.36 -20.89
CA ASN A 56 6.62 8.15 -19.47
C ASN A 56 5.54 8.77 -18.56
N ARG A 57 5.21 10.04 -18.80
CA ARG A 57 4.22 10.78 -18.00
C ARG A 57 2.81 10.20 -18.08
N ARG A 58 2.44 9.55 -19.19
CA ARG A 58 1.15 8.85 -19.34
C ARG A 58 1.05 7.58 -18.49
N LEU A 59 2.17 6.99 -18.10
CA LEU A 59 2.22 5.80 -17.24
C LEU A 59 2.48 6.22 -15.79
N ALA A 60 3.60 6.89 -15.55
CA ALA A 60 4.10 7.17 -14.21
C ALA A 60 3.14 8.03 -13.38
N ILE A 61 2.52 9.05 -13.98
CA ILE A 61 1.62 9.95 -13.24
C ILE A 61 0.32 9.23 -12.87
N PRO A 62 -0.49 8.68 -13.80
CA PRO A 62 -1.74 8.04 -13.41
C PRO A 62 -1.55 6.83 -12.49
N GLU A 63 -0.54 6.00 -12.74
CA GLU A 63 -0.29 4.81 -11.93
C GLU A 63 0.14 5.18 -10.50
N ALA A 64 0.97 6.20 -10.31
CA ALA A 64 1.34 6.68 -8.99
C ALA A 64 0.12 7.19 -8.20
N PHE A 65 -0.75 7.98 -8.83
CA PHE A 65 -1.96 8.49 -8.17
C PHE A 65 -2.96 7.37 -7.83
N LEU A 66 -3.16 6.42 -8.74
CA LEU A 66 -4.06 5.27 -8.50
C LEU A 66 -3.51 4.35 -7.40
N ALA A 67 -2.20 4.11 -7.38
CA ALA A 67 -1.56 3.34 -6.31
C ALA A 67 -1.69 4.05 -4.96
N ALA A 68 -1.42 5.36 -4.91
CA ALA A 68 -1.56 6.16 -3.70
C ALA A 68 -3.00 6.19 -3.17
N ASP A 69 -4.01 6.40 -4.04
CA ASP A 69 -5.43 6.33 -3.67
C ASP A 69 -5.78 4.96 -3.08
N ALA A 70 -5.38 3.89 -3.76
CA ALA A 70 -5.64 2.53 -3.29
C ALA A 70 -5.02 2.26 -1.92
N ILE A 71 -3.77 2.70 -1.68
CA ILE A 71 -3.10 2.59 -0.39
C ILE A 71 -3.89 3.36 0.68
N CYS A 72 -4.21 4.63 0.43
CA CYS A 72 -4.95 5.48 1.36
C CYS A 72 -6.30 4.87 1.74
N ARG A 73 -7.07 4.38 0.75
CA ARG A 73 -8.36 3.72 0.99
C ARG A 73 -8.22 2.45 1.82
N ILE A 74 -7.18 1.66 1.58
CA ILE A 74 -6.89 0.48 2.39
C ILE A 74 -6.55 0.88 3.83
N VAL A 75 -5.65 1.85 4.01
CA VAL A 75 -5.20 2.30 5.33
C VAL A 75 -6.36 2.91 6.12
N LEU A 76 -7.21 3.74 5.49
CA LEU A 76 -8.43 4.26 6.10
C LEU A 76 -9.36 3.15 6.57
N ASN A 77 -9.56 2.11 5.75
CA ASN A 77 -10.37 0.96 6.15
C ASN A 77 -9.74 0.17 7.31
N VAL A 78 -8.42 -0.02 7.30
CA VAL A 78 -7.70 -0.72 8.37
C VAL A 78 -7.80 0.07 9.68
N ALA A 79 -7.50 1.37 9.63
CA ALA A 79 -7.50 2.25 10.79
C ALA A 79 -8.91 2.41 11.39
N GLY A 80 -9.93 2.56 10.54
CA GLY A 80 -11.32 2.73 10.98
C GLY A 80 -11.94 1.50 11.65
N GLY A 81 -11.36 0.30 11.49
CA GLY A 81 -11.82 -0.92 12.16
C GLY A 81 -10.69 -1.73 12.76
N LEU A 82 -9.70 -1.04 13.33
CA LEU A 82 -8.63 -1.67 14.08
C LEU A 82 -9.19 -2.28 15.37
N VAL A 83 -8.82 -3.53 15.66
CA VAL A 83 -9.26 -4.21 16.89
C VAL A 83 -8.07 -4.33 17.83
N VAL A 84 -8.14 -3.65 18.96
CA VAL A 84 -7.13 -3.71 20.02
C VAL A 84 -7.52 -4.78 21.04
N ARG A 85 -6.58 -5.65 21.42
CA ARG A 85 -6.82 -6.75 22.36
C ARG A 85 -6.11 -6.46 23.69
N GLU A 86 -6.81 -5.75 24.58
CA GLU A 86 -6.25 -5.31 25.87
C GLU A 86 -5.77 -6.45 26.77
N GLY A 87 -6.51 -7.57 26.84
CA GLY A 87 -6.15 -8.71 27.70
C GLY A 87 -4.75 -9.27 27.41
N PRO A 88 -4.46 -9.70 26.16
CA PRO A 88 -3.12 -10.09 25.75
C PRO A 88 -2.07 -8.99 25.97
N ILE A 89 -2.38 -7.72 25.70
CA ILE A 89 -1.43 -6.61 25.90
C ILE A 89 -1.04 -6.51 27.38
N ALA A 90 -2.02 -6.46 28.28
CA ALA A 90 -1.78 -6.38 29.72
C ALA A 90 -1.07 -7.63 30.27
N ALA A 91 -1.33 -8.81 29.70
CA ALA A 91 -0.62 -10.02 30.07
C ALA A 91 0.88 -9.97 29.71
N HIS A 92 1.23 -9.45 28.53
CA HIS A 92 2.64 -9.25 28.14
C HIS A 92 3.31 -8.15 28.97
N ALA A 93 2.60 -7.05 29.26
CA ALA A 93 3.15 -5.94 30.04
C ALA A 93 3.56 -6.34 31.48
N ARG A 94 2.94 -7.38 32.05
CA ARG A 94 3.27 -7.92 33.39
C ARG A 94 4.45 -8.91 33.39
N GLN A 95 4.93 -9.33 32.22
CA GLN A 95 6.02 -10.31 32.09
C GLN A 95 7.41 -9.67 31.98
N GLY A 96 7.48 -8.35 31.81
CA GLY A 96 8.72 -7.55 31.88
C GLY A 96 8.87 -6.87 33.23
#